data_AF-A0A3C0E9I1-F1
#
_entry.id   AF-A0A3C0E9I1-F1
#
_cell.length_a   1.000
_cell.length_b   1.000
_cell.length_c   1.000
_cell.angle_alpha   90.00
_cell.angle_beta   90.00
_cell.angle_gamma   90.00
#
_symmetry.space_group_name_H-M   'P 1'
#
loop_
_entity.id
_entity.type
_entity.pdbx_description
1 polymer ?
#
loop_
_entity_poly.entity_id
_entity_poly.type
_entity_poly.pdbx_seq_one_letter_code
_entity_poly.pdbx_strand_id
1 'polypeptide(L)'
;MLFRTYRYSQWDGTQRIFDLDAEELMDRLSEEIMNQGDVNRALREMMRQGFQDRDGQQMPGLRDIMEQLKNRRRQQMQQYNMDSVVDDLKERLEDIIRTERDGIQRRLDEAQEQVEAT
;
A
#
# COMPACT_ATOMS: atom_id res chain seq x y z
N MET A 1 -2.18 -18.39 1.27
CA MET A 1 -1.67 -17.24 2.06
C MET A 1 -0.28 -16.88 1.57
N LEU A 2 -0.11 -15.72 0.94
CA LEU A 2 1.21 -15.18 0.57
C LEU A 2 1.57 -14.08 1.58
N PHE A 3 2.46 -14.38 2.53
CA PHE A 3 2.98 -13.37 3.45
C PHE A 3 3.99 -12.50 2.71
N ARG A 4 3.65 -11.22 2.51
CA ARG A 4 4.58 -10.21 1.96
C ARG A 4 5.61 -9.90 3.04
N THR A 5 6.79 -10.52 2.95
CA THR A 5 7.92 -10.28 3.84
C THR A 5 8.54 -8.93 3.52
N TYR A 6 8.39 -7.97 4.43
CA TYR A 6 9.11 -6.71 4.37
C TYR A 6 10.47 -6.89 5.03
N ARG A 7 11.55 -6.72 4.26
CA ARG A 7 12.93 -6.80 4.73
C ARG A 7 13.48 -5.40 4.93
N TYR A 8 13.65 -5.02 6.20
CA TYR A 8 14.38 -3.82 6.58
C TYR A 8 15.88 -4.13 6.59
N SER A 9 16.70 -3.27 6.00
CA SER A 9 18.16 -3.34 6.05
C SER A 9 18.73 -2.10 6.72
N GLN A 10 19.90 -2.22 7.34
CA GLN A 10 20.64 -1.05 7.80
C GLN A 10 21.04 -0.17 6.62
N TRP A 11 21.06 1.15 6.85
CA TRP A 11 21.43 2.14 5.86
C TRP A 11 22.94 2.04 5.60
N ASP A 12 23.33 1.74 4.37
CA ASP A 12 24.71 1.50 3.93
C ASP A 12 25.33 2.70 3.20
N GLY A 13 24.71 3.88 3.29
CA GLY A 13 25.17 5.11 2.67
C GLY A 13 25.07 5.18 1.13
N THR A 14 24.72 4.08 0.44
CA THR A 14 24.60 4.07 -1.03
C THR A 14 23.22 4.50 -1.53
N GLN A 15 22.25 4.56 -0.63
CA GLN A 15 20.90 5.03 -0.90
C GLN A 15 20.88 6.56 -0.90
N ARG A 16 20.97 7.17 -2.09
CA ARG A 16 20.68 8.60 -2.30
C ARG A 16 19.17 8.81 -2.26
N ILE A 17 18.64 9.03 -1.06
CA ILE A 17 17.20 9.27 -0.83
C ILE A 17 16.88 10.77 -0.93
N PHE A 18 17.90 11.62 -0.80
CA PHE A 18 17.78 13.07 -0.87
C PHE A 18 18.93 13.64 -1.73
N ASP A 19 18.62 14.40 -2.78
CA ASP A 19 19.58 15.27 -3.47
C ASP A 19 19.81 16.54 -2.63
N LEU A 20 20.19 16.36 -1.37
CA LEU A 20 20.53 17.48 -0.48
C LEU A 20 22.02 17.79 -0.64
N ASP A 21 22.32 18.97 -1.14
CA ASP A 21 23.69 19.48 -1.16
C ASP A 21 24.16 19.71 0.28
N ALA A 22 25.29 19.11 0.63
CA ALA A 22 25.80 19.10 2.00
C ALA A 22 26.19 20.51 2.49
N GLU A 23 26.55 21.39 1.55
CA GLU A 23 26.96 22.77 1.82
C GLU A 23 25.76 23.63 2.24
N GLU A 24 24.60 23.44 1.62
CA GLU A 24 23.37 24.14 1.94
C GLU A 24 22.79 23.76 3.32
N LEU A 25 22.93 22.49 3.69
CA LEU A 25 22.61 22.01 5.04
C LEU A 25 23.43 22.71 6.11
N MET A 26 24.72 22.96 5.84
CA MET A 26 25.65 23.58 6.79
C MET A 26 25.36 25.08 6.97
N ASP A 27 25.02 25.79 5.90
CA ASP A 27 24.64 27.21 5.97
C ASP A 27 23.41 27.43 6.86
N ARG A 28 22.34 26.65 6.64
CA ARG A 28 21.09 26.75 7.40
C ARG A 28 21.28 26.40 8.87
N LEU A 29 22.12 25.41 9.14
CA LEU A 29 22.50 25.05 10.51
C LEU A 29 23.20 26.20 11.22
N SER A 30 24.05 26.96 10.52
CA SER A 30 24.79 28.08 11.11
C SER A 30 23.88 29.26 11.52
N GLU A 31 22.84 29.55 10.73
CA GLU A 31 21.86 30.61 11.02
C GLU A 31 21.00 30.26 12.25
N GLU A 32 20.64 28.99 12.39
CA GLU A 32 19.80 28.51 13.50
C GLU A 32 20.60 28.31 14.81
N ILE A 33 21.90 28.01 14.69
CA ILE A 33 22.86 27.97 15.82
C ILE A 33 22.89 29.31 16.55
N MET A 34 22.85 30.44 15.82
CA MET A 34 22.89 31.77 16.41
C MET A 34 21.64 32.12 17.23
N ASN A 35 20.50 31.45 17.00
CA ASN A 35 19.23 31.80 17.64
C ASN A 35 18.89 31.00 18.90
N GLN A 36 19.32 29.73 19.02
CA GLN A 36 18.83 28.84 20.09
C GLN A 36 19.83 27.87 20.73
N GLY A 37 21.08 27.80 20.27
CA GLY A 37 22.15 27.05 20.96
C GLY A 37 22.00 25.52 21.03
N ASP A 38 20.99 24.92 20.39
CA ASP A 38 20.86 23.46 20.26
C ASP A 38 20.41 23.06 18.84
N VAL A 39 21.42 22.77 18.01
CA VAL A 39 21.31 22.25 16.64
C VAL A 39 20.39 21.03 16.55
N ASN A 40 20.46 20.12 17.52
CA ASN A 40 19.68 18.90 17.47
C ASN A 40 18.19 19.18 17.63
N ARG A 41 17.83 20.20 18.41
CA ARG A 41 16.44 20.61 18.58
C ARG A 41 15.89 21.22 17.30
N ALA A 42 16.64 22.13 16.68
CA ALA A 42 16.27 22.74 15.41
C ALA A 42 16.08 21.70 14.29
N LEU A 43 17.04 20.79 14.11
CA LEU A 43 16.94 19.72 13.12
C LEU A 43 15.74 18.80 13.37
N ARG A 44 15.46 18.46 14.63
CA ARG A 44 14.27 17.65 14.98
C ARG A 44 12.97 18.37 14.63
N GLU A 45 12.88 19.66 14.89
CA GLU A 45 11.70 20.46 14.57
C GLU A 45 11.52 20.61 13.06
N MET A 46 12.61 20.90 12.35
CA MET A 46 12.66 20.98 10.89
C MET A 46 12.22 19.67 10.23
N MET A 47 12.75 18.53 10.66
CA MET A 47 12.33 17.21 10.15
C MET A 47 10.87 16.89 10.50
N ARG A 48 10.37 17.33 11.65
CA ARG A 48 9.01 17.03 12.09
C ARG A 48 7.96 17.81 11.30
N GLN A 49 8.23 19.10 11.05
CA GLN A 49 7.27 20.04 10.46
C GLN A 49 7.50 20.24 8.96
N GLY A 50 8.66 19.84 8.44
CA GLY A 50 9.09 20.23 7.10
C GLY A 50 9.74 21.61 7.13
N PHE A 51 10.31 22.03 6.01
CA PHE A 51 10.95 23.34 5.86
C PHE A 51 10.75 23.89 4.46
N GLN A 52 10.92 25.20 4.31
CA GLN A 52 10.91 25.83 3.00
C GLN A 52 12.34 25.98 2.49
N ASP A 53 12.56 25.46 1.28
CA ASP A 53 13.84 25.56 0.59
C ASP A 53 14.08 26.98 0.04
N ARG A 54 15.32 27.28 -0.38
CA ARG A 54 15.71 28.60 -0.91
C ARG A 54 14.90 28.99 -2.16
N ASP A 55 14.48 28.00 -2.93
CA ASP A 55 13.59 28.16 -4.09
C ASP A 55 12.11 28.37 -3.72
N GLY A 56 11.79 28.49 -2.42
CA GLY A 56 10.42 28.65 -1.93
C GLY A 56 9.60 27.36 -1.94
N GLN A 57 10.20 26.22 -2.30
CA GLN A 57 9.52 24.93 -2.30
C GLN A 57 9.33 24.40 -0.87
N GLN A 58 8.11 24.03 -0.53
CA GLN A 58 7.78 23.44 0.77
C GLN A 58 8.20 21.96 0.77
N MET A 59 9.27 21.63 1.51
CA MET A 59 9.62 20.24 1.76
C MET A 59 8.70 19.65 2.84
N PRO A 60 8.08 18.49 2.57
CA PRO A 60 7.19 17.83 3.52
C PRO A 60 7.95 17.31 4.74
N GLY A 61 7.31 17.41 5.91
CA GLY A 61 7.85 16.85 7.14
C GLY A 61 7.65 15.33 7.24
N LEU A 62 8.29 14.71 8.22
CA LEU A 62 8.09 13.28 8.54
C LEU A 62 6.62 12.94 8.85
N ARG A 63 5.85 13.90 9.38
CA ARG A 63 4.41 13.73 9.62
C ARG A 63 3.65 13.58 8.32
N ASP A 64 3.94 14.42 7.33
CA ASP A 64 3.26 14.43 6.03
C ASP A 64 3.61 13.16 5.26
N ILE A 65 4.88 12.74 5.27
CA ILE A 65 5.31 11.48 4.65
C ILE A 65 4.60 10.28 5.30
N MET A 66 4.48 10.27 6.62
CA MET A 66 3.76 9.23 7.35
C MET A 66 2.27 9.21 6.98
N GLU A 67 1.65 10.37 6.83
CA GLU A 67 0.26 10.49 6.40
C GLU A 67 0.06 10.00 4.96
N GLN A 68 0.93 10.40 4.05
CA GLN A 68 0.94 9.89 2.66
C GLN A 68 1.10 8.37 2.61
N LEU A 69 1.98 7.80 3.45
CA LEU A 69 2.16 6.35 3.53
C LEU A 69 0.90 5.65 4.06
N LYS A 70 0.26 6.20 5.10
CA LYS A 70 -1.02 5.69 5.62
C LYS A 70 -2.11 5.75 4.55
N ASN A 71 -2.18 6.83 3.78
CA ASN A 71 -3.15 7.00 2.69
C ASN A 71 -2.91 5.98 1.58
N ARG A 72 -1.66 5.81 1.15
CA ARG A 72 -1.29 4.81 0.14
C ARG A 72 -1.60 3.39 0.61
N ARG A 73 -1.36 3.07 1.88
CA ARG A 73 -1.76 1.79 2.48
C ARG A 73 -3.27 1.59 2.42
N ARG A 74 -4.07 2.59 2.80
CA ARG A 74 -5.54 2.52 2.74
C ARG A 74 -6.04 2.30 1.30
N GLN A 75 -5.51 3.06 0.35
CA GLN A 75 -5.85 2.90 -1.08
C GLN A 75 -5.51 1.50 -1.60
N GLN A 76 -4.34 0.96 -1.25
CA GLN A 76 -3.98 -0.40 -1.62
C GLN A 76 -4.94 -1.41 -0.99
N MET A 77 -5.28 -1.29 0.29
CA MET A 77 -6.24 -2.20 0.92
C MET A 77 -7.62 -2.12 0.27
N GLN A 78 -8.10 -0.92 -0.10
CA GLN A 78 -9.37 -0.76 -0.82
C GLN A 78 -9.32 -1.37 -2.22
N GLN A 79 -8.23 -1.15 -2.97
CA GLN A 79 -8.04 -1.71 -4.31
C GLN A 79 -7.95 -3.25 -4.28
N TYR A 80 -7.37 -3.80 -3.21
CA TYR A 80 -7.25 -5.23 -2.98
C TYR A 80 -8.24 -5.72 -1.91
N ASN A 81 -9.45 -5.15 -1.83
CA ASN A 81 -10.54 -5.76 -1.07
C ASN A 81 -10.88 -7.10 -1.75
N MET A 82 -10.09 -8.13 -1.42
CA MET A 82 -10.20 -9.48 -1.93
C MET A 82 -11.55 -10.10 -1.57
N ASP A 83 -12.25 -9.55 -0.57
CA ASP A 83 -13.58 -10.00 -0.17
C ASP A 83 -14.57 -9.96 -1.35
N SER A 84 -14.61 -8.88 -2.14
CA SER A 84 -15.52 -8.81 -3.30
C SER A 84 -15.15 -9.78 -4.42
N VAL A 85 -13.86 -9.99 -4.68
CA VAL A 85 -13.41 -10.95 -5.71
C VAL A 85 -13.68 -12.40 -5.27
N VAL A 86 -13.57 -12.67 -3.97
CA VAL A 86 -13.88 -13.98 -3.38
C VAL A 86 -15.39 -14.23 -3.39
N ASP A 87 -16.20 -13.22 -3.10
CA ASP A 87 -17.67 -13.29 -3.16
C ASP A 87 -18.15 -13.56 -4.60
N ASP A 88 -17.63 -12.82 -5.59
CA ASP A 88 -17.94 -13.05 -7.01
C ASP A 88 -17.54 -14.47 -7.46
N LEU A 89 -16.38 -14.96 -7.00
CA LEU A 89 -15.93 -16.31 -7.31
C LEU A 89 -16.85 -17.36 -6.68
N LYS A 90 -17.30 -17.12 -5.46
CA LYS A 90 -18.23 -18.00 -4.75
C LYS A 90 -19.58 -18.08 -5.49
N GLU A 91 -20.14 -16.95 -5.89
CA GLU A 91 -21.40 -16.89 -6.65
C GLU A 91 -21.29 -17.68 -7.97
N ARG A 92 -20.21 -17.47 -8.72
CA ARG A 92 -19.96 -18.21 -9.97
C ARG A 92 -19.83 -19.72 -9.74
N LEU A 93 -19.17 -20.13 -8.66
CA LEU A 93 -19.04 -21.55 -8.33
C LEU A 93 -20.39 -22.17 -7.94
N GLU A 94 -21.23 -21.44 -7.19
CA GLU A 94 -22.58 -21.88 -6.85
C GLU A 94 -23.46 -22.04 -8.10
N ASP A 95 -23.37 -21.10 -9.04
CA ASP A 95 -24.06 -21.17 -10.33
C ASP A 95 -23.65 -22.40 -11.14
N ILE A 96 -22.34 -22.66 -11.26
CA ILE A 96 -21.81 -23.85 -11.95
C ILE A 96 -22.34 -25.13 -11.30
N ILE A 97 -22.27 -25.23 -9.97
CA ILE A 97 -22.75 -26.41 -9.24
C ILE A 97 -24.24 -26.65 -9.49
N ARG A 98 -25.06 -25.58 -9.50
CA ARG A 98 -26.49 -25.69 -9.80
C ARG A 98 -26.71 -26.20 -11.23
N THR A 99 -26.05 -25.60 -12.22
CA THR A 99 -26.17 -26.02 -13.61
C THR A 99 -25.76 -27.47 -13.84
N GLU A 100 -24.67 -27.92 -13.21
CA GLU A 100 -24.21 -29.31 -13.30
C GLU A 100 -25.22 -30.27 -12.66
N ARG A 101 -25.77 -29.94 -11.49
CA ARG A 101 -26.82 -30.77 -10.85
C ARG A 101 -28.06 -30.89 -11.72
N ASP A 102 -28.56 -29.78 -12.26
CA ASP A 102 -29.73 -29.77 -13.13
C ASP A 102 -29.47 -30.52 -14.45
N GLY A 103 -28.24 -30.44 -14.96
CA GLY A 103 -27.80 -31.20 -16.14
C GLY A 103 -27.73 -32.70 -15.89
N ILE A 104 -27.21 -33.12 -14.74
CA ILE A 104 -27.17 -34.52 -14.33
C ILE A 104 -28.60 -35.06 -14.14
N GLN A 105 -29.47 -34.30 -13.47
CA GLN A 105 -30.86 -34.73 -13.24
C GLN A 105 -31.59 -34.96 -14.56
N ARG A 106 -31.50 -34.01 -15.52
CA ARG A 106 -32.13 -34.18 -16.83
C ARG A 106 -31.64 -35.42 -17.57
N ARG A 107 -30.32 -35.68 -17.57
CA ARG A 107 -29.75 -36.89 -18.20
C ARG A 107 -30.19 -38.17 -17.51
N LEU A 108 -30.39 -38.13 -16.19
CA LEU A 108 -30.90 -39.27 -15.43
C LEU A 108 -32.36 -39.55 -15.82
N ASP A 109 -33.20 -38.52 -15.86
CA ASP A 109 -34.61 -38.62 -16.23
C ASP A 109 -34.77 -39.13 -17.68
N GLU A 110 -34.01 -38.57 -18.63
CA GLU A 110 -33.98 -39.01 -20.04
C GLU A 110 -33.55 -40.48 -20.18
N ALA A 111 -32.59 -40.93 -19.37
CA ALA A 111 -32.14 -42.33 -19.38
C ALA A 111 -33.19 -43.27 -18.78
N GLN A 112 -33.92 -42.84 -17.75
CA GLN A 112 -35.01 -43.62 -17.16
C GLN A 112 -36.17 -43.79 -18.15
N GLU A 113 -36.58 -42.72 -18.84
CA GLU A 113 -37.62 -42.78 -19.87
C GLU A 113 -37.26 -43.72 -21.02
N GLN A 114 -35.99 -43.72 -21.46
CA GLN A 114 -35.52 -44.64 -22.51
C GLN A 114 -35.57 -46.11 -22.08
N VAL A 115 -35.27 -46.40 -20.81
CA VAL A 115 -35.33 -47.76 -20.25
C VAL A 115 -36.76 -48.23 -20.09
N GLU A 116 -37.70 -47.35 -19.70
CA GLU A 116 -39.13 -47.70 -19.60
C GLU A 116 -39.81 -47.85 -20.96
N ALA A 117 -39.30 -47.20 -22.00
CA ALA A 117 -39.79 -47.31 -23.37
C ALA A 117 -39.30 -48.56 -24.14
N THR A 118 -38.38 -49.35 -23.56
CA THR A 118 -37.78 -50.55 -24.17
C THR A 118 -38.34 -51.83 -23.56
#